data_AF-A0A4C2ELD9-F1
#
_entry.id   AF-A0A4C2ELD9-F1
#
_cell.length_a   1.000
_cell.length_b   1.000
_cell.length_c   1.000
_cell.angle_alpha   90.00
_cell.angle_beta   90.00
_cell.angle_gamma   90.00
#
_symmetry.space_group_name_H-M   'P 1'
#
loop_
_entity.id
_entity.type
_entity.pdbx_description
1 polymer ?
#
loop_
_entity_poly.entity_id
_entity_poly.type
_entity_poly.pdbx_seq_one_letter_code
_entity_poly.pdbx_strand_id
1 'polypeptide(L)'
;MTDDTSRTRNQGPDPELSHSSSATATGTGQSRMQARTWVIAAQYNDPEDYGIPTLPKWTVLQSESSGIAFAENPESDPFIRSEQPMKVRR
;
A
#
# COMPACT_ATOMS: atom_id res chain seq x y z
N MET A 1 -54.00 28.16 -29.19
CA MET A 1 -54.54 26.79 -29.28
C MET A 1 -53.34 25.86 -29.14
N THR A 2 -53.37 25.01 -28.12
CA THR A 2 -52.31 24.15 -27.54
C THR A 2 -51.75 23.15 -28.58
N ASP A 3 -50.59 22.48 -28.45
CA ASP A 3 -49.90 21.76 -27.35
C ASP A 3 -48.38 21.68 -27.70
N ASP A 4 -47.45 21.81 -26.75
CA ASP A 4 -46.79 20.73 -25.96
C ASP A 4 -46.17 19.59 -26.79
N THR A 5 -44.84 19.46 -26.78
CA THR A 5 -44.12 18.23 -26.38
C THR A 5 -42.60 18.47 -26.33
N SER A 6 -42.07 18.14 -25.16
CA SER A 6 -40.69 17.98 -24.71
C SER A 6 -39.68 17.38 -25.71
N ARG A 7 -38.44 17.90 -25.70
CA ARG A 7 -37.24 17.03 -25.65
C ARG A 7 -35.99 17.78 -25.21
N THR A 8 -35.73 17.74 -23.91
CA THR A 8 -34.42 18.02 -23.31
C THR A 8 -33.41 17.00 -23.86
N ARG A 9 -32.52 17.44 -24.76
CA ARG A 9 -31.38 16.66 -25.23
C ARG A 9 -30.22 16.92 -24.26
N ASN A 10 -30.17 16.15 -23.18
CA ASN A 10 -29.02 16.12 -22.28
C ASN A 10 -27.78 15.69 -23.06
N GLN A 11 -26.87 16.63 -23.35
CA GLN A 11 -25.47 16.33 -23.62
C GLN A 11 -24.82 16.04 -22.27
N GLY A 12 -24.65 14.76 -21.95
CA GLY A 12 -23.76 14.30 -20.88
C GLY A 12 -22.38 14.01 -21.49
N PRO A 13 -21.29 14.33 -20.78
CA PRO A 13 -19.93 14.18 -21.30
C PRO A 13 -19.55 12.71 -21.46
N ASP A 14 -18.75 12.43 -22.50
CA ASP A 14 -18.11 11.14 -22.78
C ASP A 14 -17.43 10.59 -21.52
N PRO A 15 -17.73 9.35 -21.08
CA PRO A 15 -16.87 8.68 -20.13
C PRO A 15 -15.63 8.19 -20.87
N GLU A 16 -14.55 8.93 -20.64
CA GLU A 16 -13.17 8.54 -20.87
C GLU A 16 -12.90 7.06 -20.54
N LEU A 17 -12.03 6.51 -21.37
CA LEU A 17 -11.30 5.26 -21.20
C LEU A 17 -10.65 5.18 -19.81
N SER A 18 -11.36 4.62 -18.83
CA SER A 18 -10.75 4.11 -17.61
C SER A 18 -10.76 2.60 -17.68
N HIS A 19 -9.73 2.03 -18.31
CA HIS A 19 -9.30 0.66 -18.01
C HIS A 19 -8.80 0.65 -16.56
N SER A 20 -9.74 0.72 -15.61
CA SER A 20 -9.50 0.28 -14.26
C SER A 20 -9.24 -1.22 -14.35
N SER A 21 -7.96 -1.60 -14.38
CA SER A 21 -7.52 -2.95 -14.09
C SER A 21 -7.84 -3.24 -12.62
N SER A 22 -9.12 -3.41 -12.31
CA SER A 22 -9.58 -4.09 -11.11
C SER A 22 -9.26 -5.55 -11.33
N ALA A 23 -8.01 -5.91 -11.04
CA ALA A 23 -7.64 -7.29 -10.75
C ALA A 23 -8.56 -7.72 -9.59
N THR A 24 -9.64 -8.40 -9.95
CA THR A 24 -10.48 -9.12 -9.01
C THR A 24 -9.64 -10.28 -8.50
N ALA A 25 -8.87 -10.01 -7.44
CA ALA A 25 -8.29 -11.06 -6.63
C ALA A 25 -9.46 -11.80 -5.99
N THR A 26 -9.98 -12.79 -6.72
CA THR A 26 -10.91 -13.79 -6.23
C THR A 26 -10.15 -14.64 -5.21
N GLY A 27 -10.03 -14.11 -4.00
CA GLY A 27 -9.35 -14.74 -2.87
C GLY A 27 -10.20 -15.86 -2.27
N THR A 28 -10.47 -16.91 -3.06
CA THR A 28 -10.98 -18.20 -2.54
C THR A 28 -9.83 -19.20 -2.56
N GLY A 29 -8.96 -19.08 -1.58
CA GLY A 29 -7.85 -20.00 -1.34
C GLY A 29 -7.27 -19.63 0.01
N GLN A 30 -7.33 -20.56 0.95
CA GLN A 30 -6.79 -20.44 2.30
C GLN A 30 -5.51 -19.60 2.31
N SER A 31 -5.51 -18.47 3.02
CA SER A 31 -4.31 -17.63 3.20
C SER A 31 -3.29 -18.40 4.04
N ARG A 32 -2.63 -19.37 3.40
CA ARG A 32 -1.49 -20.08 3.99
C ARG A 32 -0.33 -19.09 4.01
N MET A 33 0.32 -18.97 5.16
CA MET A 33 1.49 -18.12 5.32
C MET A 33 2.52 -18.44 4.23
N GLN A 34 2.79 -17.48 3.34
CA GLN A 34 3.65 -17.67 2.17
C GLN A 34 5.14 -17.46 2.48
N ALA A 35 5.54 -17.49 3.76
CA ALA A 35 6.91 -17.21 4.17
C ALA A 35 7.93 -18.12 3.45
N ARG A 36 7.64 -19.43 3.38
CA ARG A 36 8.50 -20.38 2.65
C ARG A 36 8.56 -20.06 1.16
N THR A 37 7.45 -19.68 0.55
CA THR A 37 7.38 -19.32 -0.87
C THR A 37 8.27 -18.13 -1.16
N TRP A 38 8.21 -17.08 -0.33
CA TRP A 38 9.04 -15.89 -0.49
C TRP A 38 10.54 -16.18 -0.29
N VAL A 39 10.89 -17.05 0.65
CA VAL A 39 12.30 -17.50 0.83
C VAL A 39 12.85 -18.19 -0.42
N ILE A 40 12.01 -18.97 -1.12
CA ILE A 40 12.41 -19.62 -2.36
C ILE A 40 12.48 -18.59 -3.49
N ALA A 41 11.45 -17.75 -3.64
CA ALA A 41 11.35 -16.75 -4.71
C ALA A 41 12.54 -15.77 -4.73
N ALA A 42 13.02 -15.36 -3.55
CA ALA A 42 14.16 -14.45 -3.38
C ALA A 42 15.51 -15.03 -3.85
N GLN A 43 15.60 -16.34 -4.13
CA GLN A 43 16.80 -16.94 -4.73
C GLN A 43 16.87 -16.76 -6.25
N TYR A 44 15.74 -16.44 -6.88
CA TYR A 44 15.60 -16.43 -8.33
C TYR A 44 15.41 -15.04 -8.91
N ASN A 45 14.67 -14.17 -8.23
CA ASN A 45 14.43 -12.80 -8.67
C ASN A 45 14.32 -11.87 -7.46
N ASP A 46 14.45 -10.57 -7.72
CA ASP A 46 14.26 -9.56 -6.70
C ASP A 46 12.76 -9.36 -6.40
N PRO A 47 12.39 -8.88 -5.19
CA PRO A 47 10.98 -8.61 -4.85
C PRO A 47 10.27 -7.72 -5.87
N GLU A 48 10.98 -6.75 -6.45
CA GLU A 48 10.49 -5.82 -7.47
C GLU A 48 9.99 -6.54 -8.74
N ASP A 49 10.62 -7.66 -9.12
CA ASP A 49 10.21 -8.47 -10.27
C ASP A 49 8.85 -9.15 -10.06
N TYR A 50 8.44 -9.30 -8.80
CA TYR A 50 7.12 -9.80 -8.40
C TYR A 50 6.12 -8.67 -8.11
N GLY A 51 6.47 -7.41 -8.39
CA GLY A 51 5.65 -6.24 -8.12
C GLY A 51 5.61 -5.83 -6.64
N ILE A 52 6.53 -6.33 -5.81
CA ILE A 52 6.68 -5.84 -4.44
C ILE A 52 7.46 -4.53 -4.47
N PRO A 53 6.94 -3.44 -3.91
CA PRO A 53 7.66 -2.17 -3.87
C PRO A 53 8.87 -2.26 -2.95
N THR A 54 9.96 -1.59 -3.34
CA THR A 54 11.12 -1.40 -2.47
C THR A 54 10.69 -0.70 -1.18
N LEU A 55 11.21 -1.18 -0.04
CA LEU A 55 10.91 -0.54 1.23
C LEU A 55 11.56 0.85 1.30
N PRO A 56 10.84 1.88 1.76
CA PRO A 56 11.42 3.18 2.01
C PRO A 56 12.50 3.08 3.10
N LYS A 57 13.53 3.93 2.99
CA LYS A 57 14.54 4.05 4.04
C LYS A 57 13.94 4.80 5.22
N TRP A 58 14.09 4.25 6.42
CA TRP A 58 13.64 4.88 7.65
C TRP A 58 14.82 5.25 8.53
N THR A 59 14.71 6.40 9.18
CA THR A 59 15.61 6.81 10.24
C THR A 59 15.14 6.21 11.55
N VAL A 60 16.06 5.57 12.28
CA VAL A 60 15.83 5.14 13.65
C VAL A 60 16.29 6.24 14.59
N LEU A 61 15.37 6.75 15.40
CA LEU A 61 15.64 7.72 16.44
C LEU A 61 15.63 7.01 17.80
N GLN A 62 16.69 7.22 18.58
CA GLN A 62 16.78 6.76 19.97
C GLN A 62 16.42 7.91 20.90
N SER A 63 15.57 7.63 21.88
CA SER A 63 15.26 8.59 22.94
C SER A 63 16.19 8.39 24.14
N GLU A 64 16.43 9.46 24.90
CA GLU A 64 17.15 9.48 26.18
C GLU A 64 16.66 8.38 27.15
N SER A 65 15.36 8.04 27.11
CA SER A 65 14.72 7.04 27.98
C SER A 65 14.80 5.60 27.46
N SER A 66 15.72 5.28 26.53
CA SER A 66 15.79 3.99 25.82
C SER A 66 14.60 3.69 24.90
N GLY A 67 13.75 4.68 24.62
CA GLY A 67 12.70 4.57 23.62
C GLY A 67 13.27 4.48 22.20
N ILE A 68 12.51 3.86 21.30
CA ILE A 68 12.83 3.78 19.86
C ILE A 68 11.69 4.38 19.04
N ALA A 69 12.04 5.14 18.01
CA ALA A 69 11.10 5.69 17.07
C ALA A 69 11.60 5.52 15.63
N PHE A 70 10.68 5.36 14.69
CA PHE A 70 10.95 5.31 13.25
C PHE A 70 10.31 6.54 12.59
N ALA A 71 11.13 7.23 11.80
CA ALA A 71 10.74 8.43 11.06
C ALA A 71 11.26 8.33 9.62
N GLU A 72 10.67 9.09 8.70
CA GLU A 72 11.14 9.13 7.31
C GLU A 72 12.56 9.71 7.25
N ASN A 73 12.80 10.78 7.99
CA ASN A 73 14.09 11.43 8.15
C ASN A 73 14.22 12.00 9.59
N PRO A 74 15.40 12.48 10.02
CA PRO A 74 15.62 12.94 11.40
C PRO A 74 14.79 14.16 11.83
N GLU A 75 14.30 14.95 10.88
CA GLU A 75 13.54 16.18 11.11
C GLU A 75 12.03 15.95 11.04
N SER A 76 11.59 14.84 10.44
CA SER A 76 10.19 14.45 10.33
C SER A 76 9.63 13.91 11.63
N ASP A 77 8.32 14.04 11.81
CA ASP A 77 7.61 13.41 12.92
C ASP A 77 7.63 11.89 12.80
N PRO A 78 8.08 11.16 13.85
CA PRO A 78 8.03 9.70 13.84
C PRO A 78 6.61 9.12 13.75
N PHE A 79 6.47 8.10 12.91
CA PHE A 79 5.21 7.39 12.64
C PHE A 79 5.05 6.08 13.44
N ILE A 80 6.15 5.48 13.91
CA ILE A 80 6.14 4.37 14.89
C ILE A 80 7.00 4.78 16.07
N ARG A 81 6.49 4.60 17.29
CA ARG A 81 7.22 4.89 18.54
C ARG A 81 6.97 3.79 19.55
N SER A 82 7.99 3.49 20.34
CA SER A 82 7.90 2.59 21.49
C SER A 82 8.76 3.14 22.61
N GLU A 83 8.15 3.44 23.75
CA GLU A 83 8.84 3.95 24.93
C GLU A 83 9.63 2.86 25.65
N GLN A 84 9.20 1.60 25.57
CA GLN A 84 9.81 0.45 26.27
C GLN A 84 10.10 -0.72 25.30
N PRO A 85 11.02 -0.56 24.34
CA PRO A 85 11.35 -1.64 23.41
C PRO A 85 12.04 -2.81 24.12
N MET A 86 11.59 -4.04 23.82
CA MET A 86 12.24 -5.25 24.32
C MET A 86 13.48 -5.57 23.49
N LYS A 87 14.62 -5.76 24.17
CA LYS A 87 15.86 -6.22 23.51
C LYS A 87 15.74 -7.70 23.16
N VAL A 88 15.82 -8.02 21.87
CA VAL A 88 15.89 -9.40 21.37
C VAL A 88 17.35 -9.74 21.07
N ARG A 89 17.85 -10.85 21.62
CA ARG A 89 19.18 -11.38 21.26
C ARG A 89 19.07 -12.10 19.92
N ARG A 90 19.97 -11.78 19.00
CA ARG A 90 20.13 -12.48 17.72
C ARG A 90 21.04 -13.68 17.89
#